data_AF-A0A1G7U7T0-F1
#
_entry.id   AF-A0A1G7U7T0-F1
#
_cell.length_a   1.000
_cell.length_b   1.000
_cell.length_c   1.000
_cell.angle_alpha   90.00
_cell.angle_beta   90.00
_cell.angle_gamma   90.00
#
_symmetry.space_group_name_H-M   'P 1'
#
loop_
_entity.id
_entity.type
_entity.pdbx_description
1 polymer ?
#
loop_
_entity_poly.entity_id
_entity_poly.type
_entity_poly.pdbx_seq_one_letter_code
_entity_poly.pdbx_strand_id
1 'polypeptide(L)'
;MKTTTNTFFLTLLFLTLSVTIYAQTKIVGSYVATKVNYLSGEDLPDDNILKYKYVKYTFSPDGQIGISGTYENREMGYFFTLNGNRLIIRTEAGSPINTLRIMGNSEDKLVLISGSQTGALDDPKSIKYTLFNEKFIQKQMPLTPDDIFKITGSDTIYKSGQKIYAEFQGPSFQQYIYTEVGKKKLEPKDVELISTFIINEKGRPDSLRILQGISAKFDAEYIKAFNSARNMWLPAQHNGRNVKVLTNLKLQYLSSAVALPSYFSSKKANDAYYQEDYELALYHYDKALEVKPDDEESLYRRGICKQKLGNIKGACEDWTKLQQMGKNTANELLLKYCK
;
A
#
# COMPACT_ATOMS: atom_id res chain seq x y z
N MET A 1 48.23 11.24 -79.56
CA MET A 1 47.02 10.41 -79.76
C MET A 1 46.62 9.81 -78.43
N LYS A 2 45.33 9.97 -78.12
CA LYS A 2 44.54 9.71 -76.91
C LYS A 2 45.04 8.68 -75.88
N THR A 3 45.20 9.16 -74.65
CA THR A 3 45.06 8.47 -73.36
C THR A 3 43.62 8.55 -72.88
N THR A 4 42.99 7.43 -72.47
CA THR A 4 41.84 7.42 -71.52
C THR A 4 41.68 6.00 -70.95
N THR A 5 42.17 5.69 -69.75
CA THR A 5 41.50 5.74 -68.42
C THR A 5 40.36 4.73 -68.23
N ASN A 6 40.67 3.61 -67.55
CA ASN A 6 39.70 2.66 -66.99
C ASN A 6 39.03 3.28 -65.75
N THR A 7 37.69 3.30 -65.73
CA THR A 7 36.90 3.75 -64.57
C THR A 7 36.26 2.53 -63.89
N PHE A 8 36.67 2.27 -62.66
CA PHE A 8 36.04 1.30 -61.75
C PHE A 8 34.74 1.90 -61.21
N PHE A 9 33.61 1.20 -61.36
CA PHE A 9 32.34 1.57 -60.73
C PHE A 9 32.34 1.05 -59.28
N LEU A 10 32.30 1.95 -58.30
CA LEU A 10 32.08 1.64 -56.89
C LEU A 10 30.61 1.91 -56.57
N THR A 11 29.80 0.86 -56.42
CA THR A 11 28.42 0.98 -55.91
C THR A 11 28.44 1.20 -54.40
N LEU A 12 28.12 2.42 -53.97
CA LEU A 12 27.98 2.78 -52.56
C LEU A 12 26.57 2.35 -52.07
N LEU A 13 26.52 1.29 -51.26
CA LEU A 13 25.29 0.82 -50.62
C LEU A 13 24.96 1.77 -49.45
N PHE A 14 23.99 2.67 -49.64
CA PHE A 14 23.47 3.52 -48.55
C PHE A 14 22.64 2.65 -47.60
N LEU A 15 23.26 2.23 -46.50
CA LEU A 15 22.57 1.62 -45.37
C LEU A 15 21.83 2.74 -44.62
N THR A 16 20.55 2.94 -44.92
CA THR A 16 19.70 3.84 -44.13
C THR A 16 19.50 3.22 -42.76
N LEU A 17 20.31 3.63 -41.79
CA LEU A 17 20.07 3.35 -40.38
C LEU A 17 18.78 4.08 -39.99
N SER A 18 17.65 3.38 -40.01
CA SER A 18 16.41 3.86 -39.42
C SER A 18 16.64 3.93 -37.91
N VAL A 19 17.06 5.10 -37.42
CA VAL A 19 17.04 5.42 -36.00
C VAL A 19 15.57 5.47 -35.61
N THR A 20 15.04 4.34 -35.12
CA THR A 20 13.82 4.36 -34.33
C THR A 20 14.10 5.22 -33.12
N ILE A 21 13.69 6.48 -33.19
CA ILE A 21 13.49 7.32 -32.01
C ILE A 21 12.43 6.58 -31.21
N TYR A 22 12.85 5.74 -30.26
CA TYR A 22 11.95 5.30 -29.21
C TYR A 22 11.49 6.57 -28.54
N ALA A 23 10.22 6.96 -28.76
CA ALA A 23 9.56 7.90 -27.88
C ALA A 23 9.77 7.33 -26.48
N GLN A 24 10.63 7.96 -25.68
CA GLN A 24 10.96 7.49 -24.35
C GLN A 24 9.65 7.59 -23.58
N THR A 25 8.96 6.46 -23.40
CA THR A 25 7.64 6.42 -22.78
C THR A 25 7.78 7.03 -21.41
N LYS A 26 7.18 8.22 -21.25
CA LYS A 26 7.27 8.99 -20.01
C LYS A 26 6.63 8.17 -18.90
N ILE A 27 7.40 7.84 -17.86
CA ILE A 27 6.87 7.11 -16.70
C ILE A 27 6.11 8.13 -15.84
N VAL A 28 4.80 7.96 -15.74
CA VAL A 28 3.92 8.85 -14.96
C VAL A 28 2.88 8.00 -14.24
N GLY A 29 2.57 8.36 -13.00
CA GLY A 29 1.58 7.69 -12.17
C GLY A 29 2.20 6.85 -11.05
N SER A 30 1.33 6.20 -10.28
CA SER A 30 1.71 5.33 -9.17
C SER A 30 1.85 3.89 -9.65
N TYR A 31 2.95 3.23 -9.30
CA TYR A 31 3.22 1.82 -9.58
C TYR A 31 3.53 1.09 -8.28
N VAL A 32 2.80 0.01 -8.03
CA VAL A 32 2.92 -0.81 -6.81
C VAL A 32 3.56 -2.14 -7.17
N ALA A 33 4.58 -2.54 -6.40
CA ALA A 33 5.22 -3.84 -6.58
C ALA A 33 4.25 -4.97 -6.20
N THR A 34 4.03 -5.90 -7.14
CA THR A 34 3.21 -7.11 -6.90
C THR A 34 4.06 -8.38 -6.81
N LYS A 35 5.30 -8.33 -7.32
CA LYS A 35 6.30 -9.38 -7.14
C LYS A 35 7.68 -8.77 -6.97
N VAL A 36 8.39 -9.25 -5.94
CA VAL A 36 9.79 -8.92 -5.67
C VAL A 36 10.57 -10.22 -5.59
N ASN A 37 11.55 -10.39 -6.47
CA ASN A 37 12.35 -11.62 -6.57
C ASN A 37 13.74 -11.27 -7.12
N TYR A 38 14.69 -12.21 -7.10
CA TYR A 38 15.99 -11.99 -7.72
C TYR A 38 15.88 -11.87 -9.25
N LEU A 39 16.84 -11.20 -9.88
CA LEU A 39 16.91 -11.07 -11.34
C LEU A 39 17.02 -12.44 -12.00
N SER A 40 17.69 -13.40 -11.36
CA SER A 40 17.77 -14.83 -11.76
C SER A 40 16.40 -15.49 -11.96
N GLY A 41 15.35 -14.97 -11.30
CA GLY A 41 14.02 -15.57 -11.27
C GLY A 41 13.68 -16.20 -9.92
N GLU A 42 14.69 -16.57 -9.13
CA GLU A 42 14.53 -17.12 -7.79
C GLU A 42 13.80 -16.15 -6.86
N ASP A 43 12.91 -16.68 -6.01
CA ASP A 43 12.22 -15.89 -5.01
C ASP A 43 13.19 -15.46 -3.89
N LEU A 44 12.85 -14.35 -3.22
CA LEU A 44 13.61 -13.92 -2.06
C LEU A 44 13.43 -14.93 -0.90
N PRO A 45 14.45 -15.13 -0.06
CA PRO A 45 14.32 -15.86 1.19
C PRO A 45 13.20 -15.29 2.09
N ASP A 46 12.60 -16.12 2.94
CA ASP A 46 11.50 -15.69 3.83
C ASP A 46 11.94 -14.68 4.89
N ASP A 47 13.21 -14.68 5.28
CA ASP A 47 13.80 -13.71 6.21
C ASP A 47 14.16 -12.38 5.52
N ASN A 48 14.04 -12.29 4.19
CA ASN A 48 14.30 -11.06 3.47
C ASN A 48 13.12 -10.08 3.58
N ILE A 49 13.35 -8.97 4.30
CA ILE A 49 12.34 -7.94 4.55
C ILE A 49 11.69 -7.36 3.26
N LEU A 50 12.41 -7.36 2.14
CA LEU A 50 11.87 -6.83 0.88
C LEU A 50 10.78 -7.71 0.27
N LYS A 51 10.72 -9.00 0.65
CA LYS A 51 9.73 -9.96 0.14
C LYS A 51 8.31 -9.56 0.47
N TYR A 52 8.10 -9.03 1.69
CA TYR A 52 6.77 -8.71 2.23
C TYR A 52 6.52 -7.21 2.35
N LYS A 53 7.52 -6.38 2.02
CA LYS A 53 7.39 -4.93 2.12
C LYS A 53 6.55 -4.40 0.96
N TYR A 54 5.52 -3.62 1.29
CA TYR A 54 4.82 -2.82 0.30
C TYR A 54 5.77 -1.78 -0.29
N VAL A 55 5.82 -1.69 -1.62
CA VAL A 55 6.65 -0.73 -2.33
C VAL A 55 5.81 -0.06 -3.40
N LYS A 56 5.70 1.27 -3.31
CA LYS A 56 5.05 2.11 -4.33
C LYS A 56 6.01 3.18 -4.81
N TYR A 57 6.14 3.31 -6.13
CA TYR A 57 6.79 4.45 -6.78
C TYR A 57 5.73 5.33 -7.40
N THR A 58 5.78 6.64 -7.15
CA THR A 58 4.86 7.61 -7.75
C THR A 58 5.67 8.58 -8.60
N PHE A 59 5.40 8.65 -9.90
CA PHE A 59 6.12 9.51 -10.83
C PHE A 59 5.23 10.67 -11.26
N SER A 60 5.70 11.90 -11.08
CA SER A 60 4.98 13.08 -11.52
C SER A 60 5.39 13.51 -12.94
N PRO A 61 4.52 14.23 -13.67
CA PRO A 61 4.85 14.76 -14.99
C PRO A 61 6.02 15.76 -14.99
N ASP A 62 6.30 16.43 -13.88
CA ASP A 62 7.37 17.41 -13.69
C ASP A 62 8.70 16.82 -13.21
N GLY A 63 8.81 15.48 -13.15
CA GLY A 63 10.08 14.81 -12.87
C GLY A 63 10.35 14.54 -11.39
N GLN A 64 9.33 14.63 -10.53
CA GLN A 64 9.41 14.21 -9.14
C GLN A 64 9.07 12.73 -8.99
N ILE A 65 9.66 12.10 -7.97
CA ILE A 65 9.39 10.71 -7.63
C ILE A 65 9.14 10.58 -6.12
N GLY A 66 8.05 9.91 -5.77
CA GLY A 66 7.74 9.46 -4.42
C GLY A 66 8.05 7.97 -4.28
N ILE A 67 8.63 7.57 -3.14
CA ILE A 67 8.88 6.18 -2.80
C ILE A 67 8.21 5.91 -1.46
N SER A 68 7.20 5.04 -1.43
CA SER A 68 6.38 4.79 -0.25
C SER A 68 6.37 3.33 0.16
N GLY A 69 6.42 3.11 1.47
CA GLY A 69 6.18 1.83 2.14
C GLY A 69 4.73 1.58 2.51
N THR A 70 3.82 2.52 2.25
CA THR A 70 2.38 2.40 2.54
C THR A 70 1.52 2.91 1.38
N TYR A 71 0.26 2.46 1.31
CA TYR A 71 -0.61 2.73 0.16
C TYR A 71 -1.14 4.17 0.16
N GLU A 72 -1.32 4.75 1.34
CA GLU A 72 -1.89 6.08 1.55
C GLU A 72 -0.90 7.22 1.33
N ASN A 73 0.41 6.97 1.44
CA ASN A 73 1.42 8.02 1.28
C ASN A 73 1.75 8.28 -0.20
N ARG A 74 1.82 9.57 -0.56
CA ARG A 74 2.05 10.13 -1.90
C ARG A 74 3.09 11.25 -1.88
N GLU A 75 3.87 11.33 -0.82
CA GLU A 75 4.94 12.30 -0.70
C GLU A 75 5.93 12.18 -1.87
N MET A 76 6.23 13.33 -2.47
CA MET A 76 7.20 13.49 -3.55
C MET A 76 8.48 14.06 -2.95
N GLY A 77 9.34 13.17 -2.44
CA GLY A 77 10.55 13.56 -1.71
C GLY A 77 11.80 13.66 -2.58
N TYR A 78 11.75 13.23 -3.85
CA TYR A 78 12.91 13.09 -4.71
C TYR A 78 12.61 13.52 -6.15
N PHE A 79 13.67 13.61 -6.95
CA PHE A 79 13.60 13.86 -8.39
C PHE A 79 14.11 12.65 -9.15
N PHE A 80 13.67 12.48 -10.40
CA PHE A 80 14.20 11.44 -11.26
C PHE A 80 14.59 11.96 -12.65
N THR A 81 15.59 11.31 -13.25
CA THR A 81 15.89 11.45 -14.67
C THR A 81 15.99 10.09 -15.32
N LEU A 82 15.73 10.05 -16.63
CA LEU A 82 15.92 8.86 -17.45
C LEU A 82 17.15 9.03 -18.34
N ASN A 83 18.06 8.06 -18.32
CA ASN A 83 19.20 7.98 -19.23
C ASN A 83 19.23 6.58 -19.87
N GLY A 84 18.72 6.46 -21.09
CA GLY A 84 18.46 5.16 -21.72
C GLY A 84 17.54 4.31 -20.85
N ASN A 85 18.03 3.14 -20.41
CA ASN A 85 17.32 2.24 -19.50
C ASN A 85 17.62 2.48 -18.01
N ARG A 86 18.27 3.60 -17.65
CA ARG A 86 18.58 3.94 -16.25
C ARG A 86 17.58 4.97 -15.73
N LEU A 87 16.92 4.63 -14.63
CA LEU A 87 16.16 5.54 -13.79
C LEU A 87 17.07 6.01 -12.66
N ILE A 88 17.43 7.29 -12.65
CA ILE A 88 18.35 7.85 -11.66
C ILE A 88 17.54 8.74 -10.72
N ILE A 89 17.48 8.36 -9.45
CA ILE A 89 16.78 9.07 -8.38
C ILE A 89 17.76 10.01 -7.69
N ARG A 90 17.34 11.26 -7.46
CA ARG A 90 18.16 12.36 -6.93
C ARG A 90 17.51 13.04 -5.75
N THR A 91 18.35 13.61 -4.89
CA THR A 91 17.93 14.60 -3.90
C THR A 91 17.47 15.89 -4.58
N GLU A 92 16.85 16.78 -3.80
CA GLU A 92 16.54 18.15 -4.22
C GLU A 92 17.79 18.94 -4.65
N ALA A 93 18.94 18.70 -4.00
CA ALA A 93 20.22 19.27 -4.39
C ALA A 93 20.83 18.66 -5.69
N GLY A 94 20.14 17.70 -6.31
CA GLY A 94 20.56 17.06 -7.56
C GLY A 94 21.54 15.90 -7.42
N SER A 95 21.93 15.53 -6.19
CA SER A 95 22.83 14.40 -5.95
C SER A 95 22.13 13.06 -6.21
N PRO A 96 22.72 12.12 -6.99
CA PRO A 96 22.13 10.81 -7.20
C PRO A 96 22.17 9.99 -5.90
N ILE A 97 21.02 9.41 -5.52
CA ILE A 97 20.90 8.54 -4.34
C ILE A 97 20.66 7.08 -4.70
N ASN A 98 20.10 6.82 -5.88
CA ASN A 98 19.86 5.48 -6.36
C ASN A 98 19.78 5.46 -7.88
N THR A 99 20.21 4.36 -8.48
CA THR A 99 20.06 4.09 -9.90
C THR A 99 19.41 2.73 -10.07
N LEU A 100 18.28 2.72 -10.76
CA LEU A 100 17.54 1.51 -11.11
C LEU A 100 17.66 1.26 -12.61
N ARG A 101 17.64 0.00 -13.03
CA ARG A 101 17.52 -0.37 -14.45
C ARG A 101 16.06 -0.65 -14.78
N ILE A 102 15.55 -0.01 -15.82
CA ILE A 102 14.24 -0.26 -16.40
C ILE A 102 14.38 -1.45 -17.35
N MET A 103 13.72 -2.56 -17.04
CA MET A 103 13.64 -3.74 -17.91
C MET A 103 12.39 -3.76 -18.78
N GLY A 104 11.32 -3.08 -18.36
CA GLY A 104 10.07 -3.00 -19.11
C GLY A 104 9.24 -1.82 -18.61
N ASN A 105 8.58 -1.13 -19.53
CA ASN A 105 7.77 0.05 -19.24
C ASN A 105 6.59 0.08 -20.23
N SER A 106 5.39 -0.06 -19.69
CA SER A 106 4.11 0.14 -20.39
C SER A 106 3.17 0.94 -19.49
N GLU A 107 1.99 1.29 -20.01
CA GLU A 107 0.97 2.04 -19.25
C GLU A 107 0.66 1.36 -17.90
N ASP A 108 0.40 0.05 -17.93
CA ASP A 108 -0.03 -0.70 -16.75
C ASP A 108 1.10 -1.38 -15.98
N LYS A 109 2.30 -1.55 -16.57
CA LYS A 109 3.36 -2.37 -16.00
C LYS A 109 4.73 -1.71 -16.09
N LEU A 110 5.46 -1.73 -14.98
CA LEU A 110 6.84 -1.28 -14.88
C LEU A 110 7.69 -2.38 -14.27
N VAL A 111 8.88 -2.63 -14.82
CA VAL A 111 9.84 -3.59 -14.28
C VAL A 111 11.14 -2.87 -13.99
N LEU A 112 11.50 -2.80 -12.70
CA LEU A 112 12.69 -2.12 -12.21
C LEU A 112 13.64 -3.12 -11.57
N ILE A 113 14.94 -2.93 -11.80
CA ILE A 113 16.00 -3.68 -11.13
C ILE A 113 16.78 -2.73 -10.23
N SER A 114 16.91 -3.07 -8.96
CA SER A 114 17.89 -2.44 -8.06
C SER A 114 19.14 -3.31 -7.98
N GLY A 115 20.28 -2.67 -7.70
CA GLY A 115 21.57 -3.36 -7.67
C GLY A 115 21.62 -4.51 -6.66
N SER A 116 22.50 -5.48 -6.91
CA SER A 116 22.87 -6.47 -5.90
C SER A 116 23.68 -5.82 -4.76
N GLN A 117 24.20 -6.62 -3.84
CA GLN A 117 25.06 -6.12 -2.75
C GLN A 117 26.30 -5.36 -3.24
N THR A 118 26.75 -5.62 -4.48
CA THR A 118 27.89 -4.92 -5.11
C THR A 118 27.47 -3.67 -5.87
N GLY A 119 26.16 -3.38 -5.95
CA GLY A 119 25.59 -2.31 -6.77
C GLY A 119 25.42 -2.65 -8.25
N ALA A 120 25.86 -3.84 -8.69
CA ALA A 120 25.67 -4.30 -10.06
C ALA A 120 24.18 -4.48 -10.38
N LEU A 121 23.72 -3.95 -11.52
CA LEU A 121 22.30 -4.01 -11.94
C LEU A 121 21.98 -5.21 -12.85
N ASP A 122 23.02 -5.93 -13.27
CA ASP A 122 22.93 -7.08 -14.19
C ASP A 122 23.32 -8.39 -13.48
N ASP A 123 23.67 -8.33 -12.19
CA ASP A 123 23.98 -9.48 -11.35
C ASP A 123 22.71 -10.33 -11.13
N PRO A 124 22.76 -11.67 -11.26
CA PRO A 124 21.62 -12.55 -10.97
C PRO A 124 20.96 -12.31 -9.60
N LYS A 125 21.72 -11.84 -8.60
CA LYS A 125 21.24 -11.48 -7.25
C LYS A 125 20.71 -10.04 -7.14
N SER A 126 20.66 -9.28 -8.22
CA SER A 126 19.97 -7.98 -8.27
C SER A 126 18.48 -8.16 -7.96
N ILE A 127 17.84 -7.17 -7.35
CA ILE A 127 16.42 -7.29 -6.97
C ILE A 127 15.55 -6.80 -8.11
N LYS A 128 14.64 -7.64 -8.57
CA LYS A 128 13.64 -7.33 -9.59
C LYS A 128 12.31 -7.01 -8.95
N TYR A 129 11.80 -5.83 -9.24
CA TYR A 129 10.46 -5.38 -8.92
C TYR A 129 9.59 -5.51 -10.16
N THR A 130 8.53 -6.30 -10.08
CA THR A 130 7.42 -6.27 -11.05
C THR A 130 6.32 -5.40 -10.46
N LEU A 131 6.08 -4.25 -11.08
CA LEU A 131 5.12 -3.27 -10.61
C LEU A 131 3.97 -3.10 -11.59
N PHE A 132 2.78 -2.85 -11.05
CA PHE A 132 1.60 -2.50 -11.84
C PHE A 132 1.08 -1.13 -11.43
N ASN A 133 0.46 -0.45 -12.39
CA ASN A 133 -0.19 0.83 -12.14
C ASN A 133 -1.24 0.66 -11.02
N GLU A 134 -1.23 1.55 -10.03
CA GLU A 134 -2.09 1.49 -8.86
C GLU A 134 -3.58 1.49 -9.24
N LYS A 135 -3.96 2.30 -10.24
CA LYS A 135 -5.35 2.32 -10.74
C LYS A 135 -5.72 1.04 -11.47
N PHE A 136 -4.76 0.40 -12.14
CA PHE A 136 -4.98 -0.91 -12.76
C PHE A 136 -5.23 -1.98 -11.68
N ILE A 137 -4.41 -1.99 -10.61
CA ILE A 137 -4.58 -2.88 -9.46
C ILE A 137 -5.96 -2.72 -8.82
N GLN A 138 -6.36 -1.48 -8.50
CA GLN A 138 -7.64 -1.20 -7.85
C GLN A 138 -8.86 -1.59 -8.70
N LYS A 139 -8.71 -1.63 -10.03
CA LYS A 139 -9.77 -2.05 -10.96
C LYS A 139 -9.83 -3.56 -11.17
N GLN A 140 -8.68 -4.25 -11.20
CA GLN A 140 -8.57 -5.64 -11.64
C GLN A 140 -8.45 -6.64 -10.49
N MET A 141 -7.95 -6.23 -9.32
CA MET A 141 -7.84 -7.13 -8.18
C MET A 141 -9.20 -7.31 -7.50
N PRO A 142 -9.69 -8.55 -7.36
CA PRO A 142 -10.96 -8.79 -6.70
C PRO A 142 -10.86 -8.45 -5.21
N LEU A 143 -11.88 -7.75 -4.73
CA LEU A 143 -12.12 -7.60 -3.30
C LEU A 143 -12.62 -8.94 -2.75
N THR A 144 -12.08 -9.34 -1.61
CA THR A 144 -12.49 -10.52 -0.86
C THR A 144 -13.40 -10.11 0.30
N PRO A 145 -14.12 -11.05 0.93
CA PRO A 145 -14.84 -10.78 2.17
C PRO A 145 -13.94 -10.19 3.26
N ASP A 146 -12.66 -10.54 3.29
CA ASP A 146 -11.65 -9.91 4.17
C ASP A 146 -11.42 -8.42 3.90
N ASP A 147 -11.78 -7.89 2.72
CA ASP A 147 -11.73 -6.45 2.42
C ASP A 147 -12.99 -5.71 2.88
N ILE A 148 -13.98 -6.40 3.46
CA ILE A 148 -15.25 -5.81 3.93
C ILE A 148 -15.19 -5.58 5.44
N PHE A 149 -15.51 -4.35 5.85
CA PHE A 149 -15.63 -4.00 7.27
C PHE A 149 -17.02 -4.36 7.80
N LYS A 150 -18.07 -3.85 7.15
CA LYS A 150 -19.45 -3.94 7.64
C LYS A 150 -20.44 -4.01 6.49
N ILE A 151 -21.50 -4.78 6.68
CA ILE A 151 -22.66 -4.84 5.76
C ILE A 151 -23.92 -4.50 6.56
N THR A 152 -24.75 -3.59 6.05
CA THR A 152 -26.05 -3.23 6.65
C THR A 152 -27.10 -3.05 5.56
N GLY A 153 -27.99 -4.05 5.42
CA GLY A 153 -28.91 -4.09 4.29
C GLY A 153 -28.13 -4.16 2.96
N SER A 154 -28.33 -3.18 2.07
CA SER A 154 -27.55 -3.04 0.83
C SER A 154 -26.29 -2.18 0.96
N ASP A 155 -26.05 -1.56 2.12
CA ASP A 155 -24.89 -0.71 2.35
C ASP A 155 -23.68 -1.56 2.74
N THR A 156 -22.55 -1.33 2.06
CA THR A 156 -21.29 -2.05 2.30
C THR A 156 -20.18 -1.04 2.54
N ILE A 157 -19.48 -1.19 3.67
CA ILE A 157 -18.30 -0.40 4.00
C ILE A 157 -17.10 -1.31 3.86
N TYR A 158 -16.15 -0.91 3.00
CA TYR A 158 -14.91 -1.65 2.77
C TYR A 158 -13.83 -1.20 3.75
N LYS A 159 -12.87 -2.07 4.08
CA LYS A 159 -11.65 -1.69 4.80
C LYS A 159 -10.70 -1.01 3.83
N SER A 160 -10.22 0.19 4.18
CA SER A 160 -9.16 0.84 3.41
C SER A 160 -7.91 -0.05 3.39
N GLY A 161 -7.38 -0.28 2.20
CA GLY A 161 -6.20 -1.10 1.97
C GLY A 161 -5.69 -0.93 0.55
N GLN A 162 -4.65 -1.70 0.18
CA GLN A 162 -3.97 -1.57 -1.12
C GLN A 162 -4.90 -1.71 -2.33
N LYS A 163 -5.99 -2.49 -2.19
CA LYS A 163 -6.96 -2.74 -3.26
C LYS A 163 -8.03 -1.65 -3.38
N ILE A 164 -8.33 -0.94 -2.29
CA ILE A 164 -9.43 0.02 -2.23
C ILE A 164 -9.20 1.00 -1.07
N TYR A 165 -9.14 2.29 -1.38
CA TYR A 165 -9.00 3.34 -0.37
C TYR A 165 -9.47 4.68 -0.92
N ALA A 166 -9.85 5.59 -0.03
CA ALA A 166 -10.16 6.98 -0.37
C ALA A 166 -8.88 7.80 -0.44
N GLU A 167 -8.79 8.68 -1.43
CA GLU A 167 -7.59 9.44 -1.70
C GLU A 167 -7.58 10.75 -0.92
N PHE A 168 -6.50 10.98 -0.15
CA PHE A 168 -6.26 12.27 0.49
C PHE A 168 -5.52 13.21 -0.46
N GLN A 169 -5.99 14.45 -0.57
CA GLN A 169 -5.40 15.52 -1.36
C GLN A 169 -4.26 16.16 -0.58
N GLY A 170 -3.09 15.52 -0.64
CA GLY A 170 -1.85 15.94 0.02
C GLY A 170 -0.87 14.78 0.10
N PRO A 171 0.27 14.93 0.81
CA PRO A 171 1.24 13.85 0.97
C PRO A 171 0.62 12.61 1.64
N SER A 172 -0.07 12.80 2.77
CA SER A 172 -0.93 11.81 3.40
C SER A 172 -1.78 12.48 4.49
N PHE A 173 -2.88 11.84 4.88
CA PHE A 173 -3.68 12.34 6.00
C PHE A 173 -2.90 12.29 7.32
N GLN A 174 -2.07 11.26 7.51
CA GLN A 174 -1.18 11.14 8.66
C GLN A 174 -0.23 12.36 8.78
N GLN A 175 0.43 12.72 7.68
CA GLN A 175 1.35 13.86 7.66
C GLN A 175 0.62 15.19 7.90
N TYR A 176 -0.57 15.33 7.31
CA TYR A 176 -1.43 16.49 7.59
C TYR A 176 -1.73 16.62 9.09
N ILE A 177 -2.10 15.53 9.75
CA ILE A 177 -2.40 15.55 11.19
C ILE A 177 -1.16 15.87 12.03
N TYR A 178 0.00 15.26 11.74
CA TYR A 178 1.26 15.62 12.42
C TYR A 178 1.55 17.13 12.29
N THR A 179 1.33 17.70 11.11
CA THR A 179 1.54 19.12 10.83
C THR A 179 0.58 20.00 11.63
N GLU A 180 -0.73 19.73 11.57
CA GLU A 180 -1.74 20.55 12.23
C GLU A 180 -1.68 20.48 13.76
N VAL A 181 -1.51 19.28 14.32
CA VAL A 181 -1.41 19.10 15.78
C VAL A 181 -0.05 19.60 16.28
N GLY A 182 1.03 19.44 15.50
CA GLY A 182 2.37 19.94 15.83
C GLY A 182 2.42 21.45 16.06
N LYS A 183 1.58 22.24 15.38
CA LYS A 183 1.45 23.70 15.60
C LYS A 183 1.07 24.06 17.04
N LYS A 184 0.48 23.12 17.78
CA LYS A 184 0.04 23.30 19.17
C LYS A 184 1.13 22.98 20.18
N LYS A 185 2.30 22.48 19.74
CA LYS A 185 3.46 22.15 20.57
C LYS A 185 3.09 21.30 21.79
N LEU A 186 2.22 20.31 21.56
CA LEU A 186 1.92 19.30 22.57
C LEU A 186 3.12 18.34 22.66
N GLU A 187 3.40 17.80 23.85
CA GLU A 187 4.47 16.82 24.07
C GLU A 187 3.89 15.42 24.31
N PRO A 188 3.38 14.73 23.28
CA PRO A 188 3.04 13.32 23.41
C PRO A 188 4.34 12.51 23.51
N LYS A 189 4.46 11.64 24.52
CA LYS A 189 5.59 10.72 24.68
C LYS A 189 5.07 9.31 24.92
N ASP A 190 5.63 8.36 24.18
CA ASP A 190 5.48 6.91 24.35
C ASP A 190 4.04 6.39 24.28
N VAL A 191 3.26 6.99 23.37
CA VAL A 191 1.84 6.66 23.16
C VAL A 191 1.47 6.68 21.68
N GLU A 192 0.43 5.93 21.35
CA GLU A 192 -0.16 5.87 20.01
C GLU A 192 -1.61 6.37 20.05
N LEU A 193 -1.99 7.19 19.07
CA LEU A 193 -3.39 7.48 18.77
C LEU A 193 -3.86 6.50 17.69
N ILE A 194 -4.95 5.80 17.96
CA ILE A 194 -5.63 4.94 16.99
C ILE A 194 -7.03 5.51 16.79
N SER A 195 -7.35 5.78 15.54
CA SER A 195 -8.65 6.31 15.16
C SER A 195 -9.17 5.66 13.89
N THR A 196 -10.48 5.59 13.78
CA THR A 196 -11.19 5.10 12.62
C THR A 196 -12.24 6.10 12.19
N PHE A 197 -12.51 6.17 10.89
CA PHE A 197 -13.55 7.03 10.34
C PHE A 197 -13.99 6.49 8.98
N ILE A 198 -15.20 6.83 8.57
CA ILE A 198 -15.72 6.41 7.27
C ILE A 198 -15.57 7.59 6.30
N ILE A 199 -14.93 7.34 5.16
CA ILE A 199 -15.05 8.23 4.01
C ILE A 199 -16.24 7.75 3.20
N ASN A 200 -17.27 8.59 3.08
CA ASN A 200 -18.45 8.26 2.30
C ASN A 200 -18.25 8.46 0.78
N GLU A 201 -19.28 8.13 0.00
CA GLU A 201 -19.29 8.14 -1.46
C GLU A 201 -19.10 9.54 -2.06
N LYS A 202 -19.23 10.59 -1.25
CA LYS A 202 -18.97 11.98 -1.63
C LYS A 202 -17.57 12.45 -1.26
N GLY A 203 -16.72 11.55 -0.74
CA GLY A 203 -15.40 11.91 -0.23
C GLY A 203 -15.49 12.77 1.03
N ARG A 204 -16.51 12.59 1.87
CA ARG A 204 -16.61 13.30 3.15
C ARG A 204 -16.32 12.35 4.31
N PRO A 205 -15.40 12.69 5.21
CA PRO A 205 -15.20 11.93 6.43
C PRO A 205 -16.36 12.13 7.40
N ASP A 206 -16.81 11.04 7.99
CA ASP A 206 -17.79 10.98 9.05
C ASP A 206 -17.44 9.85 10.05
N SER A 207 -18.28 9.69 11.08
CA SER A 207 -18.20 8.56 12.01
C SER A 207 -16.83 8.38 12.68
N LEU A 208 -16.14 9.49 12.98
CA LEU A 208 -14.85 9.45 13.68
C LEU A 208 -14.99 8.77 15.04
N ARG A 209 -14.17 7.75 15.26
CA ARG A 209 -13.96 7.10 16.55
C ARG A 209 -12.47 7.18 16.91
N ILE A 210 -12.18 7.66 18.11
CA ILE A 210 -10.85 7.52 18.71
C ILE A 210 -10.90 6.24 19.52
N LEU A 211 -10.30 5.18 19.01
CA LEU A 211 -10.28 3.88 19.68
C LEU A 211 -9.24 3.86 20.80
N GLN A 212 -8.13 4.57 20.60
CA GLN A 212 -7.11 4.79 21.63
C GLN A 212 -6.61 6.24 21.51
N GLY A 213 -6.85 7.03 22.56
CA GLY A 213 -6.42 8.43 22.64
C GLY A 213 -5.04 8.58 23.27
N ILE A 214 -4.46 9.77 23.12
CA ILE A 214 -3.18 10.13 23.79
C ILE A 214 -3.45 10.91 25.07
N SER A 215 -4.29 11.94 24.98
CA SER A 215 -4.77 12.74 26.11
C SER A 215 -5.97 13.55 25.65
N ALA A 216 -6.86 13.94 26.56
CA ALA A 216 -8.03 14.75 26.18
C ALA A 216 -7.67 16.03 25.40
N LYS A 217 -6.54 16.67 25.74
CA LYS A 217 -6.04 17.86 25.02
C LYS A 217 -5.54 17.51 23.61
N PHE A 218 -4.80 16.41 23.47
CA PHE A 218 -4.32 15.96 22.18
C PHE A 218 -5.47 15.53 21.28
N ASP A 219 -6.38 14.73 21.80
CA ASP A 219 -7.54 14.19 21.09
C ASP A 219 -8.45 15.32 20.59
N ALA A 220 -8.62 16.40 21.38
CA ALA A 220 -9.35 17.59 20.95
C ALA A 220 -8.68 18.31 19.77
N GLU A 221 -7.35 18.45 19.76
CA GLU A 221 -6.64 19.09 18.65
C GLU A 221 -6.62 18.18 17.40
N TYR A 222 -6.53 16.86 17.59
CA TYR A 222 -6.70 15.87 16.53
C TYR A 222 -8.08 15.99 15.88
N ILE A 223 -9.17 16.07 16.66
CA ILE A 223 -10.54 16.24 16.15
C ILE A 223 -10.69 17.55 15.35
N LYS A 224 -10.09 18.65 15.82
CA LYS A 224 -10.10 19.93 15.10
C LYS A 224 -9.40 19.81 13.74
N ALA A 225 -8.23 19.18 13.71
CA ALA A 225 -7.47 18.95 12.47
C ALA A 225 -8.25 18.04 11.51
N PHE A 226 -8.80 16.93 12.01
CA PHE A 226 -9.67 16.02 11.25
C PHE A 226 -10.83 16.76 10.58
N ASN A 227 -11.57 17.58 11.34
CA ASN A 227 -12.71 18.33 10.82
C ASN A 227 -12.31 19.39 9.77
N SER A 228 -11.12 19.97 9.92
CA SER A 228 -10.57 20.95 8.97
C SER A 228 -10.22 20.31 7.62
N ALA A 229 -9.88 19.01 7.62
CA ALA A 229 -9.54 18.23 6.44
C ALA A 229 -10.74 17.68 5.65
N ARG A 230 -11.99 17.99 6.05
CA ARG A 230 -13.20 17.34 5.52
C ARG A 230 -13.39 17.42 4.00
N ASN A 231 -12.80 18.41 3.34
CA ASN A 231 -12.91 18.65 1.90
C ASN A 231 -11.66 18.18 1.13
N MET A 232 -10.70 17.54 1.80
CA MET A 232 -9.44 17.10 1.22
C MET A 232 -9.48 15.64 0.75
N TRP A 233 -10.66 15.03 0.64
CA TRP A 233 -10.78 13.62 0.30
C TRP A 233 -11.50 13.44 -1.04
N LEU A 234 -10.97 12.53 -1.85
CA LEU A 234 -11.65 11.97 -3.00
C LEU A 234 -12.19 10.58 -2.59
N PRO A 235 -13.42 10.23 -3.00
CA PRO A 235 -14.03 8.97 -2.61
C PRO A 235 -13.27 7.77 -3.19
N ALA A 236 -13.31 6.66 -2.46
CA ALA A 236 -12.88 5.38 -2.99
C ALA A 236 -13.81 4.92 -4.12
N GLN A 237 -13.27 4.21 -5.11
CA GLN A 237 -14.05 3.68 -6.22
C GLN A 237 -13.97 2.16 -6.30
N HIS A 238 -15.12 1.54 -6.56
CA HIS A 238 -15.22 0.11 -6.84
C HIS A 238 -16.22 -0.09 -7.98
N ASN A 239 -15.82 -0.81 -9.04
CA ASN A 239 -16.64 -1.05 -10.23
C ASN A 239 -17.28 0.22 -10.82
N GLY A 240 -16.50 1.31 -10.88
CA GLY A 240 -16.93 2.61 -11.42
C GLY A 240 -17.91 3.38 -10.54
N ARG A 241 -18.18 2.92 -9.31
CA ARG A 241 -19.03 3.63 -8.34
C ARG A 241 -18.21 4.08 -7.15
N ASN A 242 -18.56 5.23 -6.60
CA ASN A 242 -18.01 5.66 -5.33
C ASN A 242 -18.59 4.80 -4.21
N VAL A 243 -17.75 4.39 -3.27
CA VAL A 243 -18.12 3.49 -2.16
C VAL A 243 -17.57 3.99 -0.84
N LYS A 244 -18.16 3.53 0.26
CA LYS A 244 -17.71 3.87 1.61
C LYS A 244 -16.50 3.02 1.99
N VAL A 245 -15.52 3.66 2.62
CA VAL A 245 -14.36 2.96 3.17
C VAL A 245 -14.13 3.36 4.62
N LEU A 246 -13.89 2.37 5.48
CA LEU A 246 -13.35 2.55 6.81
C LEU A 246 -11.85 2.80 6.69
N THR A 247 -11.42 3.98 7.12
CA THR A 247 -10.00 4.35 7.17
C THR A 247 -9.51 4.28 8.60
N ASN A 248 -8.37 3.61 8.79
CA ASN A 248 -7.69 3.51 10.06
C ASN A 248 -6.48 4.46 10.04
N LEU A 249 -6.40 5.36 11.02
CA LEU A 249 -5.23 6.21 11.22
C LEU A 249 -4.54 5.82 12.53
N LYS A 250 -3.25 5.51 12.43
CA LYS A 250 -2.36 5.27 13.55
C LYS A 250 -1.29 6.34 13.60
N LEU A 251 -1.27 7.15 14.67
CA LEU A 251 -0.18 8.09 14.94
C LEU A 251 0.68 7.54 16.06
N GLN A 252 2.00 7.55 15.86
CA GLN A 252 2.96 7.03 16.83
C GLN A 252 3.92 8.16 17.21
N TYR A 253 3.93 8.51 18.50
CA TYR A 253 4.84 9.51 19.07
C TYR A 253 5.79 8.78 20.02
N LEU A 254 6.74 8.04 19.44
CA LEU A 254 7.62 7.13 20.17
C LEU A 254 8.98 7.78 20.48
N SER A 255 9.48 7.59 21.70
CA SER A 255 10.91 7.55 21.96
C SER A 255 11.38 6.10 21.78
N SER A 256 12.04 5.81 20.64
CA SER A 256 12.56 4.48 20.26
C SER A 256 11.65 3.24 20.43
N ALA A 257 11.04 2.82 19.32
CA ALA A 257 10.58 1.46 18.97
C ALA A 257 10.21 0.48 20.10
N VAL A 258 8.95 0.48 20.53
CA VAL A 258 8.34 -0.75 21.07
C VAL A 258 7.70 -1.49 19.91
N ALA A 259 8.38 -2.51 19.38
CA ALA A 259 7.68 -3.57 18.67
C ALA A 259 6.80 -4.26 19.72
N LEU A 260 5.47 -4.10 19.65
CA LEU A 260 4.56 -4.80 20.54
C LEU A 260 4.44 -6.25 20.05
N PRO A 261 4.84 -7.27 20.82
CA PRO A 261 4.58 -8.67 20.47
C PRO A 261 3.10 -8.90 20.12
N SER A 262 2.83 -9.85 19.20
CA SER A 262 1.48 -10.29 18.83
C SER A 262 0.56 -10.51 20.04
N TYR A 263 1.12 -11.00 21.14
CA TYR A 263 0.43 -11.20 22.41
C TYR A 263 -0.29 -9.94 22.93
N PHE A 264 0.33 -8.76 22.82
CA PHE A 264 -0.29 -7.50 23.25
C PHE A 264 -1.49 -7.14 22.38
N SER A 265 -1.41 -7.38 21.07
CA SER A 265 -2.54 -7.17 20.16
C SER A 265 -3.68 -8.13 20.48
N SER A 266 -3.43 -9.43 20.64
CA SER A 266 -4.47 -10.40 21.00
C SER A 266 -5.12 -10.09 22.35
N LYS A 267 -4.34 -9.65 23.35
CA LYS A 267 -4.88 -9.22 24.65
C LYS A 267 -5.82 -8.01 24.50
N LYS A 268 -5.36 -6.94 23.83
CA LYS A 268 -6.20 -5.76 23.56
C LYS A 268 -7.46 -6.12 22.77
N ALA A 269 -7.34 -7.05 21.82
CA ALA A 269 -8.48 -7.54 21.04
C ALA A 269 -9.50 -8.28 21.92
N ASN A 270 -9.04 -9.15 22.81
CA ASN A 270 -9.88 -9.88 23.77
C ASN A 270 -10.58 -8.91 24.72
N ASP A 271 -9.86 -7.94 25.29
CA ASP A 271 -10.42 -6.94 26.19
C ASP A 271 -11.56 -6.17 25.49
N ALA A 272 -11.32 -5.66 24.28
CA ALA A 272 -12.32 -4.98 23.47
C ALA A 272 -13.51 -5.89 23.10
N TYR A 273 -13.25 -7.15 22.77
CA TYR A 273 -14.28 -8.14 22.46
C TYR A 273 -15.24 -8.36 23.66
N TYR A 274 -14.70 -8.48 24.87
CA TYR A 274 -15.52 -8.64 26.08
C TYR A 274 -16.31 -7.38 26.45
N GLN A 275 -15.87 -6.21 25.98
CA GLN A 275 -16.64 -4.96 26.06
C GLN A 275 -17.63 -4.78 24.90
N GLU A 276 -17.77 -5.78 24.03
CA GLU A 276 -18.58 -5.75 22.82
C GLU A 276 -18.20 -4.63 21.82
N ASP A 277 -16.99 -4.05 21.96
CA ASP A 277 -16.44 -3.13 20.97
C ASP A 277 -15.81 -3.93 19.81
N TYR A 278 -16.68 -4.51 18.98
CA TYR A 278 -16.28 -5.39 17.89
C TYR A 278 -15.42 -4.70 16.82
N GLU A 279 -15.48 -3.37 16.69
CA GLU A 279 -14.63 -2.63 15.75
C GLU A 279 -13.19 -2.53 16.26
N LEU A 280 -13.01 -2.15 17.53
CA LEU A 280 -11.68 -2.14 18.16
C LEU A 280 -11.11 -3.55 18.28
N ALA A 281 -11.94 -4.53 18.64
CA ALA A 281 -11.54 -5.92 18.67
C ALA A 281 -11.07 -6.40 17.28
N LEU A 282 -11.84 -6.12 16.22
CA LEU A 282 -11.47 -6.47 14.84
C LEU A 282 -10.13 -5.83 14.43
N TYR A 283 -9.91 -4.54 14.74
CA TYR A 283 -8.64 -3.87 14.46
C TYR A 283 -7.46 -4.59 15.12
N HIS A 284 -7.57 -4.92 16.41
CA HIS A 284 -6.48 -5.58 17.12
C HIS A 284 -6.29 -7.05 16.73
N TYR A 285 -7.36 -7.79 16.39
CA TYR A 285 -7.20 -9.14 15.82
C TYR A 285 -6.53 -9.12 14.45
N ASP A 286 -6.85 -8.16 13.58
CA ASP A 286 -6.16 -8.00 12.30
C ASP A 286 -4.65 -7.78 12.53
N LYS A 287 -4.27 -6.96 13.53
CA LYS A 287 -2.86 -6.78 13.91
C LYS A 287 -2.19 -8.01 14.54
N ALA A 288 -2.91 -8.79 15.33
CA ALA A 288 -2.39 -10.05 15.85
C ALA A 288 -2.12 -11.05 14.72
N LEU A 289 -3.06 -11.18 13.78
CA LEU A 289 -2.98 -12.13 12.66
C LEU A 289 -1.99 -11.69 11.56
N GLU A 290 -1.64 -10.41 11.47
CA GLU A 290 -0.48 -9.95 10.67
C GLU A 290 0.84 -10.59 11.16
N VAL A 291 0.97 -10.85 12.47
CA VAL A 291 2.20 -11.40 13.08
C VAL A 291 2.14 -12.92 13.21
N LYS A 292 1.00 -13.46 13.64
CA LYS A 292 0.76 -14.90 13.78
C LYS A 292 -0.52 -15.30 13.02
N PRO A 293 -0.44 -15.56 11.71
CA PRO A 293 -1.61 -15.75 10.85
C PRO A 293 -2.46 -16.99 11.19
N ASP A 294 -1.91 -17.94 11.94
CA ASP A 294 -2.49 -19.22 12.32
C ASP A 294 -2.89 -19.27 13.81
N ASP A 295 -2.99 -18.12 14.47
CA ASP A 295 -3.46 -18.07 15.85
C ASP A 295 -4.95 -18.43 15.96
N GLU A 296 -5.22 -19.61 16.54
CA GLU A 296 -6.56 -20.20 16.61
C GLU A 296 -7.58 -19.29 17.30
N GLU A 297 -7.24 -18.73 18.47
CA GLU A 297 -8.15 -17.86 19.22
C GLU A 297 -8.43 -16.56 18.45
N SER A 298 -7.39 -15.95 17.88
CA SER A 298 -7.54 -14.71 17.11
C SER A 298 -8.40 -14.92 15.86
N LEU A 299 -8.22 -16.02 15.11
CA LEU A 299 -9.08 -16.36 13.97
C LEU A 299 -10.54 -16.58 14.40
N TYR A 300 -10.76 -17.35 15.47
CA TYR A 300 -12.09 -17.65 15.96
C TYR A 300 -12.87 -16.38 16.34
N ARG A 301 -12.25 -15.53 17.17
CA ARG A 301 -12.87 -14.31 17.67
C ARG A 301 -12.97 -13.21 16.63
N ARG A 302 -12.00 -13.11 15.69
CA ARG A 302 -12.14 -12.24 14.52
C ARG A 302 -13.36 -12.61 13.68
N GLY A 303 -13.58 -13.91 13.46
CA GLY A 303 -14.77 -14.41 12.78
C GLY A 303 -16.06 -13.98 13.49
N ILE A 304 -16.11 -14.07 14.83
CA ILE A 304 -17.26 -13.57 15.60
C ILE A 304 -17.43 -12.05 15.42
N CYS A 305 -16.35 -11.26 15.50
CA CYS A 305 -16.43 -9.81 15.31
C CYS A 305 -16.99 -9.45 13.93
N LYS A 306 -16.49 -10.11 12.87
CA LYS A 306 -17.00 -9.94 11.50
C LYS A 306 -18.48 -10.34 11.40
N GLN A 307 -18.88 -11.43 12.04
CA GLN A 307 -20.29 -11.85 12.10
C GLN A 307 -21.17 -10.79 12.76
N LYS A 308 -20.73 -10.23 13.88
CA LYS A 308 -21.43 -9.15 14.61
C LYS A 308 -21.50 -7.85 13.80
N LEU A 309 -20.51 -7.60 12.94
CA LEU A 309 -20.48 -6.49 11.99
C LEU A 309 -21.21 -6.81 10.67
N GLY A 310 -21.90 -7.96 10.57
CA GLY A 310 -22.68 -8.35 9.39
C GLY A 310 -21.85 -8.89 8.22
N ASN A 311 -20.52 -8.95 8.33
CA ASN A 311 -19.65 -9.59 7.35
C ASN A 311 -19.62 -11.12 7.58
N ILE A 312 -20.75 -11.78 7.31
CA ILE A 312 -20.89 -13.23 7.51
C ILE A 312 -19.90 -14.01 6.64
N LYS A 313 -19.69 -13.59 5.39
CA LYS A 313 -18.74 -14.26 4.48
C LYS A 313 -17.31 -14.24 5.02
N GLY A 314 -16.83 -13.09 5.49
CA GLY A 314 -15.51 -12.98 6.08
C GLY A 314 -15.38 -13.73 7.42
N ALA A 315 -16.49 -13.88 8.16
CA ALA A 315 -16.52 -14.74 9.34
C ALA A 315 -16.35 -16.22 8.97
N CYS A 316 -17.06 -16.66 7.92
CA CYS A 316 -16.94 -18.01 7.38
C CYS A 316 -15.53 -18.31 6.90
N GLU A 317 -14.85 -17.38 6.22
CA GLU A 317 -13.46 -17.56 5.81
C GLU A 317 -12.52 -17.84 7.00
N ASP A 318 -12.66 -17.09 8.09
CA ASP A 318 -11.86 -17.30 9.30
C ASP A 318 -12.15 -18.67 9.93
N TRP A 319 -13.42 -19.05 10.03
CA TRP A 319 -13.83 -20.32 10.62
C TRP A 319 -13.48 -21.53 9.74
N THR A 320 -13.55 -21.39 8.41
CA THR A 320 -13.13 -22.43 7.47
C THR A 320 -11.61 -22.61 7.55
N LYS A 321 -10.83 -21.55 7.72
CA LYS A 321 -9.39 -21.64 7.95
C LYS A 321 -9.07 -22.48 9.21
N LEU A 322 -9.82 -22.29 10.31
CA LEU A 322 -9.69 -23.12 11.51
C LEU A 322 -9.95 -24.60 11.22
N GLN A 323 -11.02 -24.89 10.47
CA GLN A 323 -11.34 -26.26 10.06
C GLN A 323 -10.22 -26.89 9.21
N GLN A 324 -9.65 -26.13 8.28
CA GLN A 324 -8.51 -26.57 7.44
C GLN A 324 -7.25 -26.84 8.27
N MET A 325 -7.08 -26.14 9.39
CA MET A 325 -6.01 -26.38 10.37
C MET A 325 -6.31 -27.56 11.31
N GLY A 326 -7.40 -28.30 11.09
CA GLY A 326 -7.82 -29.44 11.91
C GLY A 326 -8.50 -29.03 13.23
N LYS A 327 -8.94 -27.78 13.37
CA LYS A 327 -9.62 -27.27 14.56
C LYS A 327 -11.12 -27.35 14.39
N ASN A 328 -11.81 -27.84 15.42
CA ASN A 328 -13.27 -28.00 15.42
C ASN A 328 -14.00 -26.88 16.18
N THR A 329 -13.27 -25.90 16.74
CA THR A 329 -13.78 -24.82 17.59
C THR A 329 -14.87 -23.96 16.94
N ALA A 330 -14.90 -23.88 15.60
CA ALA A 330 -15.90 -23.10 14.85
C ALA A 330 -16.92 -23.95 14.07
N ASN A 331 -16.96 -25.27 14.23
CA ASN A 331 -17.81 -26.15 13.42
C ASN A 331 -19.30 -25.81 13.52
N GLU A 332 -19.81 -25.51 14.72
CA GLU A 332 -21.21 -25.12 14.91
C GLU A 332 -21.52 -23.78 14.23
N LEU A 333 -20.58 -22.84 14.26
CA LEU A 333 -20.72 -21.54 13.61
C LEU A 333 -20.73 -21.69 12.08
N LEU A 334 -19.88 -22.56 11.53
CA LEU A 334 -19.90 -22.92 10.11
C LEU A 334 -21.25 -23.50 9.68
N LEU A 335 -21.78 -24.50 10.41
CA LEU A 335 -23.07 -25.11 10.09
C LEU A 335 -24.23 -24.10 10.16
N LYS A 336 -24.15 -23.16 11.12
CA LYS A 336 -25.20 -22.17 11.33
C LYS A 336 -25.18 -21.05 10.29
N TYR A 337 -24.01 -20.53 9.95
CA TYR A 337 -23.87 -19.28 9.19
C TYR A 337 -23.28 -19.44 7.78
N CYS A 338 -22.59 -20.54 7.48
CA CYS A 338 -21.72 -20.69 6.31
C CYS A 338 -22.22 -21.78 5.35
N LYS A 339 -23.48 -21.64 4.93
CA LYS A 339 -24.18 -22.59 4.07
C LYS A 339 -23.83 -22.43 2.59
#